data_AF-A0A5N6Y8K4-F1
#
_entry.id   AF-A0A5N6Y8K4-F1
#
_cell.length_a   1.000
_cell.length_b   1.000
_cell.length_c   1.000
_cell.angle_alpha   90.00
_cell.angle_beta   90.00
_cell.angle_gamma   90.00
#
_symmetry.space_group_name_H-M   'P 1'
#
loop_
_entity.id
_entity.type
_entity.pdbx_description
1 polymer ?
#
loop_
_entity_poly.entity_id
_entity_poly.type
_entity_poly.pdbx_seq_one_letter_code
_entity_poly.pdbx_strand_id
1 'polypeptide(L)'
;MPLTIDSPAILLVACATVVYVVLFIWRLLSSPLRAVPGSFLARFTDAWYFWKVRIGDFQQQNQHLHKAHGPIVRYGPNRCSLSHPEATKAIYSHKPAFPKSRWYSAFGQIHEWTLFSDDDASRHAQNRKQYQSIYSMSSLLTYEPFVDECISIFRQRLAELASAKVQTNMGYWMQCYAFDVIGLMNYSKRIGFLDRGEDISGVIEDMVYYAPLAGLTPSWHPYMFRFKNWVAGKKGVGRAYVIDFTRECVADHQARPKVEPVDGREDTDQIQRLDFLSKFYSMHTEEPDSFTAYHIIAGCTHNMIPGSDTTGITLSACLTIFILVTARRASGVISVVVPWQRCMMKAPRSIPALKQQRTR
;
A
#
# COMPACT_ATOMS: atom_id res chain seq x y z
N MET A 1 -2.94 -13.53 -52.45
CA MET A 1 -1.48 -13.40 -52.57
C MET A 1 -0.83 -14.38 -51.60
N PRO A 2 -0.11 -15.40 -52.08
CA PRO A 2 0.61 -16.32 -51.21
C PRO A 2 1.80 -15.59 -50.58
N LEU A 3 1.97 -15.70 -49.25
CA LEU A 3 3.17 -15.23 -48.55
C LEU A 3 4.36 -16.10 -48.98
N THR A 4 5.13 -15.64 -49.96
CA THR A 4 6.40 -16.24 -50.35
C THR A 4 7.43 -16.03 -49.25
N ILE A 5 8.16 -17.08 -48.88
CA ILE A 5 9.18 -17.14 -47.80
C ILE A 5 10.32 -16.12 -48.02
N ASP A 6 10.47 -15.63 -49.25
CA ASP A 6 11.50 -14.66 -49.67
C ASP A 6 11.20 -13.20 -49.31
N SER A 7 10.09 -12.93 -48.60
CA SER A 7 9.83 -11.58 -48.10
C SER A 7 10.91 -11.20 -47.07
N PRO A 8 11.64 -10.08 -47.26
CA PRO A 8 12.70 -9.66 -46.33
C PRO A 8 12.18 -9.46 -44.90
N ALA A 9 10.88 -9.18 -44.74
CA ALA A 9 10.22 -9.11 -43.44
C ALA A 9 10.17 -10.47 -42.72
N ILE A 10 9.92 -11.57 -43.45
CA ILE A 10 9.88 -12.93 -42.88
C ILE A 10 11.28 -13.34 -42.42
N LEU A 11 12.30 -13.06 -43.23
CA LEU A 11 13.69 -13.33 -42.86
C LEU A 11 14.13 -12.53 -41.61
N LEU A 12 13.78 -11.24 -41.55
CA LEU A 12 14.07 -10.41 -40.38
C LEU A 12 13.39 -10.91 -39.10
N VAL A 13 12.11 -11.30 -39.19
CA VAL A 13 11.38 -11.88 -38.04
C VAL A 13 11.98 -13.22 -37.62
N ALA A 14 12.37 -14.07 -38.57
CA ALA A 14 13.03 -15.34 -38.29
C ALA A 14 14.39 -15.14 -37.60
N CYS A 15 15.25 -14.25 -38.13
CA CYS A 15 16.52 -13.89 -37.51
C CYS A 15 16.34 -13.31 -36.10
N ALA A 16 15.40 -12.37 -35.92
CA ALA A 16 15.09 -11.79 -34.62
C ALA A 16 14.62 -12.86 -33.61
N THR A 17 13.81 -13.83 -34.07
CA THR A 17 13.35 -14.95 -33.25
C THR A 17 14.50 -15.86 -32.84
N VAL A 18 15.39 -16.22 -33.77
CA VAL A 18 16.58 -17.03 -33.46
C VAL A 18 17.48 -16.32 -32.46
N VAL A 19 17.78 -15.04 -32.68
CA VAL A 19 18.58 -14.22 -31.75
C VAL A 19 17.92 -14.18 -30.37
N TYR A 20 16.62 -13.96 -30.30
CA TYR A 20 15.87 -13.97 -29.04
C TYR A 20 15.98 -15.31 -28.31
N VAL A 21 15.79 -16.42 -29.01
CA VAL A 21 15.89 -17.77 -28.43
C VAL A 21 17.30 -18.06 -27.93
N VAL A 22 18.33 -17.71 -28.70
CA VAL A 22 19.74 -17.88 -28.29
C VAL A 22 20.04 -17.07 -27.04
N LEU A 23 19.64 -15.79 -27.00
CA LEU A 23 19.81 -14.93 -25.82
C LEU A 23 19.05 -15.46 -24.60
N PHE A 24 17.83 -15.99 -24.82
CA PHE A 24 17.02 -16.57 -23.77
C PHE A 24 17.68 -17.81 -23.15
N ILE A 25 18.15 -18.75 -23.98
CA ILE A 25 18.86 -19.95 -23.54
C ILE A 25 20.16 -19.56 -22.83
N TRP A 26 20.93 -18.63 -23.41
CA TRP A 26 22.17 -18.16 -22.81
C TRP A 26 21.92 -17.60 -21.41
N ARG A 27 20.89 -16.76 -21.24
CA ARG A 27 20.50 -16.18 -19.95
C ARG A 27 20.10 -17.23 -18.92
N LEU A 28 19.44 -18.32 -19.34
CA LEU A 28 19.08 -19.44 -18.47
C LEU A 28 20.31 -20.20 -17.97
N LEU A 29 21.25 -20.48 -18.89
CA LEU A 29 22.46 -21.25 -18.58
C LEU A 29 23.51 -20.44 -17.80
N SER A 30 23.58 -19.12 -18.05
CA SER A 30 24.49 -18.19 -17.38
C SER A 30 23.92 -17.60 -16.08
N SER A 31 22.65 -17.89 -15.75
CA SER A 31 22.03 -17.35 -14.54
C SER A 31 22.76 -17.82 -13.27
N PRO A 32 23.14 -16.90 -12.36
CA PRO A 32 23.72 -17.27 -11.06
C PRO A 32 22.72 -18.06 -10.19
N LEU A 33 21.42 -17.99 -10.50
CA LEU A 33 20.35 -18.70 -9.80
C LEU A 33 20.02 -20.07 -10.42
N ARG A 34 20.83 -20.59 -11.36
CA ARG A 34 20.57 -21.88 -12.02
C ARG A 34 20.56 -23.07 -11.06
N ALA A 35 21.38 -23.02 -10.01
CA ALA A 35 21.49 -24.08 -9.01
C ALA A 35 20.42 -23.98 -7.91
N VAL A 36 19.70 -22.84 -7.83
CA VAL A 36 18.71 -22.63 -6.78
C VAL A 36 17.44 -23.42 -7.11
N PRO A 37 17.00 -24.33 -6.23
CA PRO A 37 15.78 -25.12 -6.43
C PRO A 37 14.53 -24.25 -6.33
N GLY A 38 13.42 -24.68 -6.94
CA GLY A 38 12.18 -23.90 -6.94
C GLY A 38 11.22 -24.35 -8.04
N SER A 39 10.18 -23.56 -8.27
CA SER A 39 9.19 -23.84 -9.32
C SER A 39 9.85 -23.93 -10.69
N PHE A 40 9.51 -24.95 -11.49
CA PHE A 40 10.07 -25.12 -12.83
C PHE A 40 9.81 -23.90 -13.72
N LEU A 41 8.57 -23.37 -13.70
CA LEU A 41 8.18 -22.20 -14.49
C LEU A 41 8.89 -20.92 -14.05
N ALA A 42 9.23 -20.81 -12.75
CA ALA A 42 9.97 -19.67 -12.20
C ALA A 42 11.39 -19.55 -12.75
N ARG A 43 11.95 -20.60 -13.38
CA ARG A 43 13.25 -20.52 -14.06
C ARG A 43 13.21 -19.70 -15.33
N PHE A 44 12.05 -19.70 -16.01
CA PHE A 44 11.88 -19.16 -17.36
C PHE A 44 11.17 -17.81 -17.37
N THR A 45 10.18 -17.63 -16.50
CA THR A 45 9.30 -16.46 -16.53
C THR A 45 8.79 -16.05 -15.15
N ASP A 46 8.50 -14.75 -14.99
CA ASP A 46 7.78 -14.22 -13.82
C ASP A 46 6.26 -14.52 -13.89
N ALA A 47 5.75 -15.10 -14.98
CA ALA A 47 4.32 -15.37 -15.17
C ALA A 47 3.72 -16.28 -14.09
N TRP A 48 4.49 -17.27 -13.61
CA TRP A 48 4.05 -18.13 -12.50
C TRP A 48 3.84 -17.30 -11.23
N TYR A 49 4.80 -16.44 -10.89
CA TYR A 49 4.69 -15.58 -9.72
C TYR A 49 3.55 -14.57 -9.85
N PHE A 50 3.42 -13.94 -11.01
CA PHE A 50 2.30 -13.03 -11.32
C PHE A 50 0.95 -13.70 -11.11
N TRP A 51 0.77 -14.91 -11.63
CA TRP A 51 -0.47 -15.69 -11.46
C TRP A 51 -0.75 -16.00 -9.99
N LYS A 52 0.27 -16.42 -9.22
CA LYS A 52 0.15 -16.70 -7.78
C LYS A 52 -0.16 -15.46 -6.93
N VAL A 53 0.39 -14.30 -7.29
CA VAL A 53 0.04 -13.03 -6.64
C VAL A 53 -1.39 -12.62 -7.01
N ARG A 54 -1.79 -12.78 -8.28
CA ARG A 54 -3.13 -12.42 -8.75
C ARG A 54 -4.24 -13.23 -8.08
N ILE A 55 -3.97 -14.49 -7.74
CA ILE A 55 -4.89 -15.39 -7.02
C ILE A 55 -4.84 -15.16 -5.50
N GLY A 56 -3.75 -14.59 -4.98
CA GLY A 56 -3.56 -14.37 -3.54
C GLY A 56 -3.11 -15.61 -2.76
N ASP A 57 -2.55 -16.63 -3.44
CA ASP A 57 -2.06 -17.87 -2.81
C ASP A 57 -0.53 -17.96 -2.72
N PHE A 58 0.20 -16.95 -3.21
CA PHE A 58 1.67 -16.96 -3.25
C PHE A 58 2.31 -17.26 -1.89
N GLN A 59 1.81 -16.71 -0.77
CA GLN A 59 2.35 -16.98 0.55
C GLN A 59 2.38 -18.48 0.88
N GLN A 60 1.27 -19.19 0.61
CA GLN A 60 1.16 -20.63 0.88
C GLN A 60 2.05 -21.43 -0.06
N GLN A 61 2.11 -21.04 -1.33
CA GLN A 61 2.99 -21.66 -2.32
C GLN A 61 4.46 -21.48 -1.95
N ASN A 62 4.84 -20.29 -1.48
CA ASN A 62 6.20 -20.01 -1.04
C ASN A 62 6.57 -20.85 0.20
N GLN A 63 5.66 -21.01 1.16
CA GLN A 63 5.84 -21.91 2.29
C GLN A 63 6.01 -23.37 1.83
N HIS A 64 5.21 -23.83 0.87
CA HIS A 64 5.34 -25.18 0.32
C HIS A 64 6.69 -25.38 -0.39
N LEU A 65 7.13 -24.41 -1.18
CA LEU A 65 8.44 -24.44 -1.83
C LEU A 65 9.57 -24.54 -0.79
N HIS A 66 9.52 -23.75 0.27
CA HIS A 66 10.53 -23.81 1.33
C HIS A 66 10.53 -25.14 2.08
N LYS A 67 9.36 -25.75 2.30
CA LYS A 67 9.25 -27.10 2.88
C LYS A 67 9.86 -28.18 1.96
N ALA A 68 9.71 -28.04 0.64
CA ALA A 68 10.17 -29.03 -0.34
C ALA A 68 11.66 -28.87 -0.73
N HIS A 69 12.15 -27.64 -0.79
CA HIS A 69 13.45 -27.31 -1.39
C HIS A 69 14.43 -26.67 -0.40
N GLY A 70 14.00 -26.40 0.83
CA GLY A 70 14.85 -25.88 1.89
C GLY A 70 14.84 -24.34 2.00
N PRO A 71 15.89 -23.75 2.61
CA PRO A 71 15.88 -22.36 3.04
C PRO A 71 15.98 -21.34 1.90
N ILE A 72 16.41 -21.74 0.70
CA ILE A 72 16.59 -20.85 -0.45
C ILE A 72 15.80 -21.42 -1.62
N VAL A 73 14.80 -20.67 -2.10
CA VAL A 73 13.95 -21.12 -3.21
C VAL A 73 13.81 -20.08 -4.29
N ARG A 74 13.86 -20.51 -5.55
CA ARG A 74 13.67 -19.66 -6.72
C ARG A 74 12.18 -19.56 -7.04
N TYR A 75 11.69 -18.32 -7.16
CA TYR A 75 10.28 -18.03 -7.48
C TYR A 75 10.11 -17.11 -8.70
N GLY A 76 11.21 -16.62 -9.28
CA GLY A 76 11.23 -15.97 -10.59
C GLY A 76 12.63 -16.03 -11.23
N PRO A 77 12.80 -15.57 -12.49
CA PRO A 77 14.05 -15.75 -13.23
C PRO A 77 15.24 -15.09 -12.54
N ASN A 78 15.02 -13.94 -11.89
CA ASN A 78 16.03 -13.19 -11.14
C ASN A 78 15.57 -12.96 -9.68
N ARG A 79 14.81 -13.90 -9.10
CA ARG A 79 14.21 -13.75 -7.77
C ARG A 79 14.33 -15.03 -6.94
N CYS A 80 14.81 -14.90 -5.72
CA CYS A 80 14.83 -15.97 -4.73
C CYS A 80 14.19 -15.50 -3.42
N SER A 81 13.55 -16.44 -2.74
CA SER A 81 13.01 -16.28 -1.40
C SER A 81 13.95 -16.98 -0.43
N LEU A 82 14.19 -16.34 0.70
CA LEU A 82 15.14 -16.76 1.72
C LEU A 82 14.41 -16.93 3.03
N SER A 83 14.51 -18.13 3.61
CA SER A 83 13.93 -18.52 4.89
C SER A 83 15.04 -19.04 5.81
N HIS A 84 16.03 -18.19 6.06
CA HIS A 84 17.16 -18.49 6.96
C HIS A 84 17.41 -17.32 7.91
N PRO A 85 17.63 -17.53 9.22
CA PRO A 85 17.83 -16.45 10.19
C PRO A 85 18.98 -15.49 9.82
N GLU A 86 20.07 -16.02 9.27
CA GLU A 86 21.24 -15.22 8.86
C GLU A 86 20.94 -14.31 7.66
N ALA A 87 20.00 -14.68 6.80
CA ALA A 87 19.61 -13.87 5.65
C ALA A 87 19.02 -12.53 6.09
N THR A 88 18.28 -12.49 7.20
CA THR A 88 17.73 -11.26 7.77
C THR A 88 18.84 -10.26 8.08
N LYS A 89 19.92 -10.71 8.75
CA LYS A 89 21.06 -9.86 9.11
C LYS A 89 21.82 -9.38 7.88
N ALA A 90 22.00 -10.24 6.88
CA ALA A 90 22.70 -9.89 5.64
C ALA A 90 21.92 -8.89 4.77
N ILE A 91 20.60 -9.06 4.67
CA ILE A 91 19.73 -8.23 3.81
C ILE A 91 19.38 -6.90 4.48
N TYR A 92 18.97 -6.94 5.75
CA TYR A 92 18.48 -5.78 6.49
C TYR A 92 19.54 -5.17 7.42
N SER A 93 20.81 -5.31 7.07
CA SER A 93 21.92 -4.73 7.82
C SER A 93 21.90 -3.20 7.77
N HIS A 94 22.51 -2.53 8.77
CA HIS A 94 22.61 -1.06 8.80
C HIS A 94 23.33 -0.47 7.58
N LYS A 95 24.21 -1.24 6.92
CA LYS A 95 24.81 -0.84 5.65
C LYS A 95 23.92 -1.39 4.53
N PRO A 96 23.31 -0.53 3.70
CA PRO A 96 22.42 -0.98 2.63
C PRO A 96 23.23 -1.73 1.57
N ALA A 97 23.26 -3.06 1.66
CA ALA A 97 23.88 -3.92 0.65
C ALA A 97 22.92 -4.22 -0.51
N PHE A 98 21.61 -4.13 -0.25
CA PHE A 98 20.56 -4.45 -1.21
C PHE A 98 19.57 -3.28 -1.32
N PRO A 99 19.66 -2.47 -2.40
CA PRO A 99 18.68 -1.41 -2.62
C PRO A 99 17.29 -2.00 -2.87
N LYS A 100 16.24 -1.19 -2.65
CA LYS A 100 14.87 -1.58 -2.98
C LYS A 100 14.78 -1.90 -4.46
N SER A 101 14.02 -2.94 -4.80
CA SER A 101 13.81 -3.29 -6.20
C SER A 101 12.85 -2.31 -6.88
N ARG A 102 12.90 -2.25 -8.21
CA ARG A 102 11.93 -1.47 -9.03
C ARG A 102 10.47 -1.85 -8.80
N TRP A 103 10.18 -2.96 -8.12
CA TRP A 103 8.82 -3.30 -7.68
C TRP A 103 8.17 -2.17 -6.87
N TYR A 104 8.96 -1.48 -6.04
CA TYR A 104 8.48 -0.38 -5.22
C TYR A 104 8.07 0.86 -6.02
N SER A 105 8.52 1.00 -7.28
CA SER A 105 8.14 2.14 -8.13
C SER A 105 6.62 2.21 -8.37
N ALA A 106 5.94 1.06 -8.38
CA ALA A 106 4.47 1.01 -8.48
C ALA A 106 3.75 1.57 -7.24
N PHE A 107 4.48 1.79 -6.15
CA PHE A 107 3.99 2.41 -4.93
C PHE A 107 4.34 3.90 -4.80
N GLY A 108 5.16 4.44 -5.71
CA GLY A 108 5.50 5.85 -5.78
C GLY A 108 4.64 6.64 -6.76
N GLN A 109 5.00 7.91 -6.94
CA GLN A 109 4.57 8.72 -8.08
C GLN A 109 5.49 8.44 -9.27
N ILE A 110 4.96 8.48 -10.49
CA ILE A 110 5.75 8.17 -11.69
C ILE A 110 6.82 9.26 -11.86
N HIS A 111 8.09 8.84 -11.96
CA HIS A 111 9.26 9.73 -12.08
C HIS A 111 9.57 10.59 -10.85
N GLU A 112 8.97 10.28 -9.70
CA GLU A 112 9.11 11.03 -8.47
C GLU A 112 9.54 10.11 -7.32
N TRP A 113 10.33 10.64 -6.38
CA TRP A 113 10.79 9.86 -5.23
C TRP A 113 9.77 9.94 -4.08
N THR A 114 9.57 8.83 -3.38
CA THR A 114 8.79 8.82 -2.13
C THR A 114 9.57 8.06 -1.09
N LEU A 115 9.37 8.36 0.19
CA LEU A 115 10.09 7.68 1.27
C LEU A 115 9.90 6.14 1.20
N PHE A 116 8.75 5.66 0.71
CA PHE A 116 8.54 4.23 0.46
C PHE A 116 9.31 3.70 -0.75
N SER A 117 9.21 4.38 -1.88
CA SER A 117 9.61 3.84 -3.18
C SER A 117 11.05 4.14 -3.55
N ASP A 118 11.73 4.98 -2.75
CA ASP A 118 13.10 5.39 -3.01
C ASP A 118 14.05 4.19 -2.95
N ASP A 119 14.70 3.92 -4.09
CA ASP A 119 15.71 2.88 -4.28
C ASP A 119 17.14 3.39 -4.04
N ASP A 120 17.32 4.70 -3.91
CA ASP A 120 18.58 5.33 -3.51
C ASP A 120 18.65 5.40 -1.98
N ALA A 121 19.54 4.60 -1.40
CA ALA A 121 19.67 4.49 0.04
C ALA A 121 20.15 5.79 0.71
N SER A 122 20.97 6.59 0.02
CA SER A 122 21.50 7.86 0.55
C SER A 122 20.41 8.93 0.58
N ARG A 123 19.70 9.10 -0.54
CA ARG A 123 18.55 10.02 -0.63
C ARG A 123 17.45 9.63 0.36
N HIS A 124 17.13 8.34 0.43
CA HIS A 124 16.19 7.82 1.42
C HIS A 124 16.62 8.15 2.86
N ALA A 125 17.88 7.94 3.23
CA ALA A 125 18.37 8.23 4.57
C ALA A 125 18.30 9.72 4.92
N GLN A 126 18.66 10.60 3.98
CA GLN A 126 18.55 12.05 4.14
C GLN A 126 17.10 12.48 4.35
N ASN A 127 16.20 12.07 3.45
CA ASN A 127 14.78 12.44 3.52
C ASN A 127 14.11 11.83 4.76
N ARG A 128 14.42 10.58 5.12
CA ARG A 128 13.91 9.95 6.34
C ARG A 128 14.26 10.77 7.58
N LYS A 129 15.46 11.36 7.64
CA LYS A 129 15.89 12.17 8.81
C LYS A 129 14.98 13.38 9.02
N GLN A 130 14.57 14.04 7.93
CA GLN A 130 13.67 15.20 8.00
C GLN A 130 12.31 14.86 8.61
N TYR A 131 11.76 13.68 8.31
CA TYR A 131 10.46 13.25 8.84
C TYR A 131 10.52 12.58 10.22
N GLN A 132 11.69 12.28 10.79
CA GLN A 132 11.75 11.44 12.01
C GLN A 132 11.13 12.10 13.25
N SER A 133 11.23 13.42 13.40
CA SER A 133 10.79 14.16 14.58
C SER A 133 9.28 14.04 14.83
N ILE A 134 8.47 14.12 13.77
CA ILE A 134 7.00 14.03 13.82
C ILE A 134 6.46 12.66 14.23
N TYR A 135 7.33 11.63 14.22
CA TYR A 135 7.04 10.26 14.65
C TYR A 135 7.66 9.92 16.02
N SER A 136 8.22 10.89 16.72
CA SER A 136 8.67 10.73 18.11
C SER A 136 7.49 10.40 19.04
N MET A 137 7.75 9.72 20.16
CA MET A 137 6.70 9.41 21.14
C MET A 137 5.98 10.66 21.64
N SER A 138 6.72 11.74 21.90
CA SER A 138 6.12 13.02 22.30
C SER A 138 5.17 13.57 21.22
N SER A 139 5.53 13.48 19.94
CA SER A 139 4.66 13.88 18.84
C SER A 139 3.47 12.95 18.64
N LEU A 140 3.61 11.65 18.92
CA LEU A 140 2.54 10.68 18.74
C LEU A 140 1.41 10.86 19.75
N LEU A 141 1.74 11.17 21.01
CA LEU A 141 0.75 11.44 22.06
C LEU A 141 -0.18 12.59 21.70
N THR A 142 0.29 13.55 20.90
CA THR A 142 -0.53 14.70 20.51
C THR A 142 -1.57 14.37 19.45
N TYR A 143 -1.48 13.19 18.82
CA TYR A 143 -2.44 12.74 17.82
C TYR A 143 -3.60 11.92 18.41
N GLU A 144 -3.54 11.54 19.70
CA GLU A 144 -4.59 10.77 20.38
C GLU A 144 -6.01 11.34 20.16
N PRO A 145 -6.25 12.67 20.23
CA PRO A 145 -7.58 13.22 20.00
C PRO A 145 -8.18 12.90 18.63
N PHE A 146 -7.34 12.79 17.58
CA PHE A 146 -7.80 12.40 16.24
C PHE A 146 -8.24 10.93 16.21
N VAL A 147 -7.53 10.08 16.95
CA VAL A 147 -7.88 8.66 17.06
C VAL A 147 -9.20 8.51 17.83
N ASP A 148 -9.37 9.24 18.93
CA ASP A 148 -10.59 9.23 19.75
C ASP A 148 -11.83 9.68 18.97
N GLU A 149 -11.71 10.69 18.12
CA GLU A 149 -12.80 11.12 17.23
C GLU A 149 -13.23 9.97 16.30
N CYS A 150 -12.27 9.31 15.66
CA CYS A 150 -12.55 8.18 14.77
C CYS A 150 -13.13 6.98 15.53
N ILE A 151 -12.69 6.72 16.77
CA ILE A 151 -13.24 5.68 17.64
C ILE A 151 -14.71 5.97 17.95
N SER A 152 -15.04 7.22 18.27
CA SER A 152 -16.43 7.64 18.55
C SER A 152 -17.35 7.36 17.36
N ILE A 153 -16.94 7.80 16.16
CA ILE A 153 -17.69 7.57 14.92
C ILE A 153 -17.79 6.07 14.62
N PHE A 154 -16.69 5.33 14.77
CA PHE A 154 -16.69 3.91 14.51
C PHE A 154 -17.63 3.15 15.45
N ARG A 155 -17.62 3.48 16.75
CA ARG A 155 -18.54 2.93 17.74
C ARG A 155 -20.00 3.22 17.36
N GLN A 156 -20.30 4.43 16.92
CA GLN A 156 -21.64 4.80 16.44
C GLN A 156 -22.05 3.90 15.26
N ARG A 157 -21.19 3.75 14.24
CA ARG A 157 -21.46 2.88 13.08
C ARG A 157 -21.68 1.42 13.47
N LEU A 158 -20.88 0.90 14.41
CA LEU A 158 -21.07 -0.46 14.90
C LEU A 158 -22.41 -0.63 15.63
N ALA A 159 -22.84 0.35 16.41
CA ALA A 159 -24.15 0.33 17.09
C ALA A 159 -25.31 0.36 16.08
N GLU A 160 -25.21 1.18 15.03
CA GLU A 160 -26.19 1.23 13.93
C GLU A 160 -26.29 -0.13 13.21
N LEU A 161 -25.16 -0.71 12.83
CA LEU A 161 -25.10 -2.02 12.16
C LEU A 161 -25.65 -3.16 13.04
N ALA A 162 -25.30 -3.15 14.33
CA ALA A 162 -25.78 -4.13 15.29
C ALA A 162 -27.30 -4.03 15.50
N SER A 163 -27.83 -2.81 15.62
CA SER A 163 -29.27 -2.55 15.77
C SER A 163 -30.04 -3.02 14.53
N ALA A 164 -29.47 -2.79 13.33
CA ALA A 164 -30.03 -3.26 12.07
C ALA A 164 -29.81 -4.77 11.81
N LYS A 165 -29.04 -5.47 12.67
CA LYS A 165 -28.66 -6.89 12.53
C LYS A 165 -28.04 -7.22 11.16
N VAL A 166 -27.29 -6.27 10.59
CA VAL A 166 -26.63 -6.45 9.29
C VAL A 166 -25.32 -7.21 9.51
N GLN A 167 -25.14 -8.33 8.81
CA GLN A 167 -23.85 -9.01 8.77
C GLN A 167 -22.87 -8.19 7.94
N THR A 168 -21.73 -7.84 8.53
CA THR A 168 -20.71 -7.01 7.88
C THR A 168 -19.34 -7.65 7.94
N ASN A 169 -18.49 -7.30 6.98
CA ASN A 169 -17.09 -7.68 7.01
C ASN A 169 -16.33 -6.74 7.96
N MET A 170 -16.07 -7.19 9.18
CA MET A 170 -15.35 -6.41 10.16
C MET A 170 -13.92 -6.06 9.74
N GLY A 171 -13.25 -6.92 8.95
CA GLY A 171 -11.90 -6.60 8.46
C GLY A 171 -11.89 -5.42 7.49
N TYR A 172 -12.95 -5.29 6.69
CA TYR A 172 -13.14 -4.14 5.82
C TYR A 172 -13.44 -2.86 6.63
N TRP A 173 -14.28 -2.95 7.66
CA TRP A 173 -14.53 -1.83 8.56
C TRP A 173 -13.28 -1.38 9.33
N MET A 174 -12.36 -2.30 9.67
CA MET A 174 -11.06 -1.96 10.26
C MET A 174 -10.16 -1.21 9.27
N GLN A 175 -10.21 -1.55 7.98
CA GLN A 175 -9.55 -0.75 6.94
C GLN A 175 -10.19 0.64 6.83
N CYS A 176 -11.51 0.74 6.76
CA CYS A 176 -12.22 2.03 6.73
C CYS A 176 -11.84 2.93 7.92
N TYR A 177 -11.81 2.36 9.13
CA TYR A 177 -11.35 3.05 10.33
C TYR A 177 -9.91 3.56 10.19
N ALA A 178 -8.98 2.70 9.76
CA ALA A 178 -7.57 3.08 9.64
C ALA A 178 -7.34 4.17 8.59
N PHE A 179 -8.09 4.18 7.48
CA PHE A 179 -8.05 5.24 6.47
C PHE A 179 -8.52 6.60 6.99
N ASP A 180 -9.62 6.63 7.75
CA ASP A 180 -10.11 7.89 8.31
C ASP A 180 -9.23 8.40 9.47
N VAL A 181 -8.65 7.51 10.29
CA VAL A 181 -7.67 7.89 11.33
C VAL A 181 -6.46 8.57 10.69
N ILE A 182 -5.82 7.96 9.70
CA ILE A 182 -4.63 8.57 9.08
C ILE A 182 -4.99 9.83 8.27
N GLY A 183 -6.20 9.90 7.68
CA GLY A 183 -6.69 11.12 7.03
C GLY A 183 -6.86 12.27 8.01
N LEU A 184 -7.47 12.00 9.17
CA LEU A 184 -7.67 12.99 10.22
C LEU A 184 -6.34 13.41 10.86
N MET A 185 -5.41 12.50 11.11
CA MET A 185 -4.06 12.85 11.57
C MET A 185 -3.25 13.65 10.54
N ASN A 186 -3.44 13.39 9.24
CA ASN A 186 -2.69 14.10 8.19
C ASN A 186 -3.23 15.50 7.90
N TYR A 187 -4.55 15.69 7.92
CA TYR A 187 -5.19 16.91 7.40
C TYR A 187 -6.19 17.57 8.37
N SER A 188 -6.45 16.95 9.53
CA SER A 188 -7.67 17.15 10.32
C SER A 188 -8.95 17.05 9.50
N LYS A 189 -8.94 16.21 8.46
CA LYS A 189 -10.09 15.97 7.58
C LYS A 189 -10.18 14.48 7.28
N ARG A 190 -11.31 13.87 7.61
CA ARG A 190 -11.62 12.48 7.22
C ARG A 190 -11.88 12.39 5.72
N ILE A 191 -11.54 11.26 5.13
CA ILE A 191 -11.79 10.99 3.71
C ILE A 191 -13.25 10.52 3.51
N GLY A 192 -13.84 9.95 4.57
CA GLY A 192 -15.24 9.55 4.65
C GLY A 192 -15.44 8.04 4.49
N PHE A 193 -14.42 7.23 4.79
CA PHE A 193 -14.54 5.77 4.75
C PHE A 193 -15.53 5.26 5.80
N LEU A 194 -15.49 5.79 7.03
CA LEU A 194 -16.43 5.44 8.10
C LEU A 194 -17.83 6.01 7.87
N ASP A 195 -17.95 7.10 7.12
CA ASP A 195 -19.24 7.71 6.83
C ASP A 195 -20.05 6.87 5.84
N ARG A 196 -19.38 6.38 4.78
CA ARG A 196 -20.03 5.59 3.72
C ARG A 196 -19.94 4.08 3.97
N GLY A 197 -18.94 3.60 4.71
CA GLY A 197 -18.67 2.18 4.86
C GLY A 197 -18.28 1.52 3.53
N GLU A 198 -17.61 2.27 2.66
CA GLU A 198 -17.28 1.89 1.27
C GLU A 198 -15.86 2.34 0.90
N ASP A 199 -15.36 1.86 -0.24
CA ASP A 199 -14.00 2.15 -0.72
C ASP A 199 -14.05 3.45 -1.52
N ILE A 200 -13.48 4.50 -0.95
CA ILE A 200 -13.57 5.82 -1.53
C ILE A 200 -12.65 5.87 -2.75
N SER A 201 -13.24 6.00 -3.93
CA SER A 201 -12.51 6.15 -5.20
C SER A 201 -11.52 5.01 -5.51
N GLY A 202 -11.78 3.80 -4.99
CA GLY A 202 -10.96 2.62 -5.25
C GLY A 202 -9.56 2.67 -4.64
N VAL A 203 -9.40 3.36 -3.50
CA VAL A 203 -8.11 3.52 -2.80
C VAL A 203 -7.65 2.20 -2.20
N ILE A 204 -8.56 1.45 -1.56
CA ILE A 204 -8.23 0.11 -1.03
C ILE A 204 -7.92 -0.83 -2.19
N GLU A 205 -8.74 -0.81 -3.25
CA GLU A 205 -8.50 -1.66 -4.43
C GLU A 205 -7.12 -1.39 -5.08
N ASP A 206 -6.77 -0.11 -5.23
CA ASP A 206 -5.50 0.29 -5.82
C ASP A 206 -4.30 -0.22 -5.03
N MET A 207 -4.38 -0.11 -3.70
CA MET A 207 -3.30 -0.53 -2.81
C MET A 207 -3.18 -2.05 -2.73
N VAL A 208 -4.29 -2.76 -2.56
CA VAL A 208 -4.30 -4.21 -2.26
C VAL A 208 -4.12 -5.05 -3.54
N TYR A 209 -4.66 -4.60 -4.67
CA TYR A 209 -4.66 -5.39 -5.90
C TYR A 209 -3.78 -4.81 -6.99
N TYR A 210 -3.97 -3.53 -7.33
CA TYR A 210 -3.29 -2.94 -8.48
C TYR A 210 -1.78 -2.76 -8.24
N ALA A 211 -1.38 -2.09 -7.16
CA ALA A 211 0.01 -1.73 -6.92
C ALA A 211 0.95 -2.95 -6.81
N PRO A 212 0.60 -4.04 -6.08
CA PRO A 212 1.44 -5.23 -6.02
C PRO A 212 1.65 -5.90 -7.38
N LEU A 213 0.59 -5.95 -8.21
CA LEU A 213 0.65 -6.53 -9.56
C LEU A 213 1.43 -5.64 -10.52
N ALA A 214 1.19 -4.32 -10.49
CA ALA A 214 1.90 -3.37 -11.33
C ALA A 214 3.40 -3.33 -10.98
N GLY A 215 3.78 -3.55 -9.72
CA GLY A 215 5.16 -3.69 -9.29
C GLY A 215 5.87 -4.91 -9.90
N LEU A 216 5.14 -5.95 -10.29
CA LEU A 216 5.73 -7.10 -11.01
C LEU A 216 6.12 -6.73 -12.45
N THR A 217 5.49 -5.71 -13.01
CA THR A 217 5.74 -5.20 -14.36
C THR A 217 6.04 -3.68 -14.35
N PRO A 218 7.14 -3.22 -13.75
CA PRO A 218 7.42 -1.78 -13.60
C PRO A 218 7.45 -1.02 -14.93
N SER A 219 7.91 -1.63 -16.01
CA SER A 219 7.94 -1.00 -17.35
C SER A 219 6.55 -0.69 -17.90
N TRP A 220 5.54 -1.47 -17.52
CA TRP A 220 4.16 -1.29 -17.96
C TRP A 220 3.36 -0.39 -17.03
N HIS A 221 3.78 -0.24 -15.78
CA HIS A 221 3.08 0.54 -14.76
C HIS A 221 2.73 1.98 -15.20
N PRO A 222 3.62 2.77 -15.84
CA PRO A 222 3.27 4.13 -16.27
C PRO A 222 2.12 4.17 -17.28
N TYR A 223 2.08 3.21 -18.21
CA TYR A 223 1.03 3.11 -19.21
C TYR A 223 -0.28 2.63 -18.60
N MET A 224 -0.23 1.61 -17.74
CA MET A 224 -1.40 1.10 -17.03
C MET A 224 -2.01 2.14 -16.10
N PHE A 225 -1.18 2.90 -15.37
CA PHE A 225 -1.63 3.95 -14.46
C PHE A 225 -2.30 5.09 -15.21
N ARG A 226 -1.72 5.53 -16.34
CA ARG A 226 -2.31 6.55 -17.22
C ARG A 226 -3.65 6.10 -17.78
N PHE A 227 -3.72 4.87 -18.29
CA PHE A 227 -4.95 4.31 -18.81
C PHE A 227 -6.04 4.21 -17.74
N LYS A 228 -5.71 3.65 -16.56
CA LYS A 228 -6.63 3.52 -15.42
C LYS A 228 -7.22 4.88 -15.02
N ASN A 229 -6.39 5.91 -14.88
CA ASN A 229 -6.86 7.24 -14.47
C ASN A 229 -7.59 7.99 -15.60
N TRP A 230 -7.22 7.76 -16.85
CA TRP A 230 -7.96 8.30 -18.00
C TRP A 230 -9.40 7.77 -18.03
N VAL A 231 -9.60 6.48 -17.75
CA VAL A 231 -10.94 5.86 -17.66
C VAL A 231 -11.75 6.39 -16.45
N ALA A 232 -11.08 6.68 -15.33
CA ALA A 232 -11.73 7.13 -14.10
C ALA A 232 -12.20 8.59 -14.08
N GLY A 233 -11.76 9.42 -15.03
CA GLY A 233 -12.14 10.82 -15.12
C GLY A 233 -11.33 11.76 -14.21
N LYS A 234 -11.87 12.97 -13.96
CA LYS A 234 -11.10 14.13 -13.49
C LYS A 234 -10.52 14.04 -12.06
N LYS A 235 -11.09 13.22 -11.17
CA LYS A 235 -10.61 13.07 -9.77
C LYS A 235 -9.66 11.87 -9.58
N GLY A 236 -9.33 11.17 -10.68
CA GLY A 236 -8.56 9.94 -10.63
C GLY A 236 -9.19 8.82 -9.79
N VAL A 237 -8.46 7.72 -9.67
CA VAL A 237 -8.80 6.58 -8.80
C VAL A 237 -7.55 6.12 -8.05
N GLY A 238 -7.76 5.45 -6.92
CA GLY A 238 -6.65 4.91 -6.17
C GLY A 238 -5.71 5.99 -5.64
N ARG A 239 -4.41 5.81 -5.84
CA ARG A 239 -3.41 6.82 -5.48
C ARG A 239 -3.62 8.20 -6.13
N ALA A 240 -4.14 8.27 -7.35
CA ALA A 240 -4.38 9.58 -7.98
C ALA A 240 -5.40 10.41 -7.19
N TYR A 241 -6.47 9.76 -6.72
CA TYR A 241 -7.44 10.38 -5.83
C TYR A 241 -6.81 10.85 -4.52
N VAL A 242 -5.91 10.03 -3.94
CA VAL A 242 -5.17 10.41 -2.72
C VAL A 242 -4.34 11.66 -2.96
N ILE A 243 -3.62 11.75 -4.07
CA ILE A 243 -2.81 12.93 -4.43
C ILE A 243 -3.70 14.15 -4.61
N ASP A 244 -4.82 14.03 -5.33
CA ASP A 244 -5.75 15.13 -5.55
C ASP A 244 -6.39 15.60 -4.24
N PHE A 245 -6.78 14.68 -3.36
CA PHE A 245 -7.28 14.98 -2.03
C PHE A 245 -6.22 15.68 -1.17
N THR A 246 -4.96 15.23 -1.21
CA THR A 246 -3.84 15.92 -0.56
C THR A 246 -3.71 17.35 -1.07
N ARG A 247 -3.73 17.55 -2.39
CA ARG A 247 -3.64 18.89 -3.01
C ARG A 247 -4.79 19.79 -2.60
N GLU A 248 -6.01 19.26 -2.50
CA GLU A 248 -7.18 19.99 -1.99
C GLU A 248 -6.97 20.42 -0.53
N CYS A 249 -6.50 19.52 0.33
CA CYS A 249 -6.25 19.83 1.74
C CYS A 249 -5.10 20.83 1.93
N VAL A 250 -4.05 20.72 1.11
CA VAL A 250 -2.94 21.69 1.04
C VAL A 250 -3.48 23.07 0.65
N ALA A 251 -4.31 23.16 -0.39
CA ALA A 251 -4.90 24.43 -0.83
C ALA A 251 -5.84 25.03 0.22
N ASP A 252 -6.65 24.22 0.90
CA ASP A 252 -7.53 24.67 1.99
C ASP A 252 -6.71 25.19 3.18
N HIS A 253 -5.64 24.49 3.56
CA HIS A 253 -4.72 24.94 4.61
C HIS A 253 -4.03 26.26 4.26
N GLN A 254 -3.66 26.47 2.99
CA GLN A 254 -3.09 27.76 2.55
C GLN A 254 -4.12 28.89 2.57
N ALA A 255 -5.37 28.60 2.22
CA ALA A 255 -6.45 29.59 2.24
C ALA A 255 -6.91 29.93 3.67
N ARG A 256 -6.82 28.96 4.58
CA ARG A 256 -7.23 29.08 5.99
C ARG A 256 -6.17 28.43 6.88
N PRO A 257 -5.06 29.15 7.15
CA PRO A 257 -4.04 28.64 8.04
C PRO A 257 -4.67 28.34 9.40
N LYS A 258 -4.52 27.10 9.88
CA LYS A 258 -4.96 26.72 11.23
C LYS A 258 -4.11 27.38 12.32
N VAL A 259 -2.99 28.00 11.93
CA VAL A 259 -2.06 28.71 12.80
C VAL A 259 -1.91 30.14 12.26
N GLU A 260 -2.55 31.11 12.90
CA GLU A 260 -2.06 32.50 12.87
C GLU A 260 -1.15 32.71 14.09
N PRO A 261 0.02 33.36 13.95
CA PRO A 261 0.81 33.77 15.09
C PRO A 261 0.11 34.95 15.76
N VAL A 262 -0.71 34.69 16.78
CA VAL A 262 -1.25 35.74 17.64
C VAL A 262 -0.22 36.04 18.74
N ASP A 263 0.43 37.20 18.64
CA ASP A 263 1.14 37.90 19.72
C ASP A 263 2.33 37.21 20.42
N GLY A 264 3.14 36.43 19.68
CA GLY A 264 4.49 36.03 20.14
C GLY A 264 4.52 35.24 21.46
N ARG A 265 3.38 34.72 21.91
CA ARG A 265 3.24 33.75 23.00
C ARG A 265 2.71 32.47 22.40
N GLU A 266 3.64 31.62 21.99
CA GLU A 266 3.34 30.27 21.56
C GLU A 266 2.79 29.49 22.76
N ASP A 267 1.50 29.20 22.74
CA ASP A 267 0.91 28.23 23.66
C ASP A 267 1.36 26.85 23.17
N THR A 268 2.40 26.31 23.80
CA THR A 268 3.07 25.05 23.43
C THR A 268 2.10 23.88 23.26
N ASP A 269 0.95 23.93 23.93
CA ASP A 269 -0.14 22.95 23.87
C ASP A 269 -0.91 22.96 22.53
N GLN A 270 -1.07 24.12 21.88
CA GLN A 270 -1.76 24.22 20.58
C GLN A 270 -0.88 23.76 19.43
N ILE A 271 0.41 24.08 19.46
CA ILE A 271 1.41 23.60 18.48
C ILE A 271 1.56 22.08 18.56
N GLN A 272 1.40 21.51 19.76
CA GLN A 272 1.49 20.06 19.93
C GLN A 272 0.35 19.31 19.23
N ARG A 273 -0.90 19.78 19.29
CA ARG A 273 -2.07 19.09 18.68
C ARG A 273 -2.22 19.25 17.17
N LEU A 274 -1.20 19.77 16.48
CA LEU A 274 -1.23 19.96 15.04
C LEU A 274 -1.25 18.64 14.27
N ASP A 275 -1.97 18.63 13.16
CA ASP A 275 -1.93 17.56 12.16
C ASP A 275 -0.57 17.52 11.41
N PHE A 276 -0.28 16.43 10.69
CA PHE A 276 0.97 16.30 9.96
C PHE A 276 1.17 17.39 8.91
N LEU A 277 0.13 17.81 8.19
CA LEU A 277 0.23 18.86 7.18
C LEU A 277 0.68 20.18 7.82
N SER A 278 0.07 20.55 8.95
CA SER A 278 0.46 21.75 9.71
C SER A 278 1.91 21.67 10.20
N LYS A 279 2.36 20.52 10.70
CA LYS A 279 3.77 20.29 11.11
C LYS A 279 4.74 20.31 9.91
N PHE A 280 4.30 19.87 8.74
CA PHE A 280 5.10 19.96 7.51
C PHE A 280 5.24 21.39 7.02
N TYR A 281 4.20 22.21 7.18
CA TYR A 281 4.30 23.63 6.91
C TYR A 281 5.25 24.34 7.87
N SER A 282 5.21 24.05 9.17
CA SER A 282 6.16 24.66 10.12
C SER A 282 7.61 24.31 9.78
N MET A 283 7.90 23.04 9.46
CA MET A 283 9.24 22.62 9.01
C MET A 283 9.66 23.27 7.69
N HIS A 284 8.73 23.50 6.76
CA HIS A 284 9.01 24.24 5.52
C HIS A 284 9.32 25.72 5.78
N THR A 285 8.62 26.34 6.73
CA THR A 285 8.87 27.74 7.10
C THR A 285 10.21 27.92 7.81
N GLU A 286 10.62 26.95 8.63
CA GLU A 286 11.92 26.94 9.32
C GLU A 286 13.10 26.70 8.37
N GLU A 287 13.00 25.71 7.47
CA GLU A 287 14.08 25.33 6.54
C GLU A 287 13.58 25.13 5.10
N PRO A 288 13.23 26.20 4.36
CA PRO A 288 12.57 26.10 3.06
C PRO A 288 13.43 25.43 1.97
N ASP A 289 14.75 25.58 2.03
CA ASP A 289 15.69 24.98 1.08
C ASP A 289 15.86 23.46 1.30
N SER A 290 15.76 23.01 2.55
CA SER A 290 15.93 21.60 2.95
C SER A 290 14.62 20.83 2.80
N PHE A 291 13.51 21.41 3.31
CA PHE A 291 12.19 20.81 3.34
C PHE A 291 11.26 21.56 2.41
N THR A 292 11.34 21.29 1.11
CA THR A 292 10.59 22.03 0.08
C THR A 292 9.08 21.71 0.06
N ALA A 293 8.29 22.47 -0.70
CA ALA A 293 6.86 22.18 -0.91
C ALA A 293 6.59 20.76 -1.46
N TYR A 294 7.55 20.17 -2.19
CA TYR A 294 7.49 18.78 -2.60
C TYR A 294 7.46 17.82 -1.40
N HIS A 295 8.26 18.09 -0.37
CA HIS A 295 8.31 17.29 0.85
C HIS A 295 6.97 17.29 1.58
N ILE A 296 6.27 18.43 1.62
CA ILE A 296 4.92 18.53 2.20
C ILE A 296 3.96 17.56 1.48
N ILE A 297 3.85 17.68 0.16
CA ILE A 297 2.91 16.88 -0.64
C ILE A 297 3.30 15.39 -0.61
N ALA A 298 4.58 15.09 -0.78
CA ALA A 298 5.10 13.74 -0.78
C ALA A 298 4.91 13.06 0.59
N GLY A 299 5.20 13.76 1.69
CA GLY A 299 5.02 13.28 3.06
C GLY A 299 3.55 12.96 3.37
N CYS A 300 2.65 13.92 3.12
CA CYS A 300 1.22 13.73 3.36
C CYS A 300 0.64 12.58 2.54
N THR A 301 0.90 12.55 1.23
CA THR A 301 0.42 11.50 0.33
C THR A 301 0.99 10.13 0.72
N HIS A 302 2.27 10.09 1.07
CA HIS A 302 2.95 8.86 1.43
C HIS A 302 2.39 8.26 2.73
N ASN A 303 2.09 9.08 3.75
CA ASN A 303 1.59 8.60 5.04
C ASN A 303 0.26 7.84 4.91
N MET A 304 -0.61 8.24 3.98
CA MET A 304 -1.98 7.73 3.88
C MET A 304 -2.04 6.23 3.57
N ILE A 305 -1.18 5.73 2.67
CA ILE A 305 -1.29 4.37 2.13
C ILE A 305 -0.72 3.35 3.14
N PRO A 306 0.55 3.40 3.58
CA PRO A 306 1.08 2.45 4.55
C PRO A 306 0.44 2.59 5.93
N GLY A 307 0.08 3.82 6.35
CA GLY A 307 -0.50 4.06 7.68
C GLY A 307 -1.90 3.47 7.86
N SER A 308 -2.66 3.32 6.77
CA SER A 308 -4.01 2.76 6.81
C SER A 308 -4.02 1.24 6.68
N ASP A 309 -3.47 0.67 5.61
CA ASP A 309 -3.65 -0.76 5.32
C ASP A 309 -2.92 -1.69 6.30
N THR A 310 -1.69 -1.35 6.69
CA THR A 310 -0.95 -2.17 7.66
C THR A 310 -1.67 -2.18 9.02
N THR A 311 -2.18 -1.04 9.45
CA THR A 311 -2.97 -0.89 10.67
C THR A 311 -4.30 -1.63 10.55
N GLY A 312 -5.03 -1.45 9.45
CA GLY A 312 -6.32 -2.10 9.19
C GLY A 312 -6.22 -3.63 9.17
N ILE A 313 -5.21 -4.19 8.50
CA ILE A 313 -4.95 -5.64 8.47
C ILE A 313 -4.56 -6.14 9.87
N THR A 314 -3.72 -5.39 10.60
CA THR A 314 -3.32 -5.76 11.97
C THR A 314 -4.52 -5.78 12.92
N LEU A 315 -5.36 -4.74 12.89
CA LEU A 315 -6.60 -4.67 13.68
C LEU A 315 -7.55 -5.81 13.31
N SER A 316 -7.69 -6.13 12.03
CA SER A 316 -8.49 -7.26 11.55
C SER A 316 -8.00 -8.60 12.11
N ALA A 317 -6.68 -8.81 12.11
CA ALA A 317 -6.07 -10.01 12.67
C ALA A 317 -6.28 -10.10 14.18
N CYS A 318 -6.03 -9.00 14.91
CA CYS A 318 -6.27 -8.92 16.35
C CYS A 318 -7.72 -9.23 16.72
N LEU A 319 -8.68 -8.62 16.02
CA LEU A 319 -10.10 -8.88 16.23
C LEU A 319 -10.46 -10.35 15.97
N THR A 320 -9.95 -10.91 14.88
CA THR A 320 -10.18 -12.32 14.53
C THR A 320 -9.67 -13.25 15.63
N ILE A 321 -8.43 -13.02 16.09
CA ILE A 321 -7.83 -13.79 17.19
C ILE A 321 -8.67 -13.65 18.46
N PHE A 322 -9.08 -12.43 18.80
CA PHE A 322 -9.92 -12.15 19.97
C PHE A 322 -11.25 -12.91 19.92
N ILE A 323 -11.95 -12.90 18.78
CA ILE A 323 -13.22 -13.61 18.59
C ILE A 323 -13.01 -15.12 18.70
N LEU A 324 -11.98 -15.67 18.05
CA LEU A 324 -11.69 -17.11 18.09
C LEU A 324 -11.35 -17.59 19.51
N VAL A 325 -10.57 -16.82 20.26
CA VAL A 325 -10.22 -17.13 21.65
C VAL A 325 -11.45 -17.05 22.56
N THR A 326 -12.30 -16.04 22.38
CA THR A 326 -13.50 -15.84 23.20
C THR A 326 -14.56 -16.90 22.90
N ALA A 327 -14.79 -17.22 21.63
CA ALA A 327 -15.67 -18.31 21.22
C ALA A 327 -15.20 -19.66 21.79
N ARG A 328 -13.89 -19.93 21.75
CA ARG A 328 -13.32 -21.15 22.34
C ARG A 328 -13.59 -21.26 23.85
N ARG A 329 -13.55 -20.15 24.59
CA ARG A 329 -13.86 -20.11 26.02
C ARG A 329 -15.36 -20.30 26.30
N ALA A 330 -16.23 -19.77 25.42
CA ALA A 330 -17.68 -19.85 25.59
C ALA A 330 -18.26 -21.22 25.17
N SER A 331 -17.71 -21.87 24.15
CA SER A 331 -18.32 -23.05 23.51
C SER A 331 -17.75 -24.39 23.96
N GLY A 332 -16.58 -24.45 24.61
CA GLY A 332 -15.90 -25.70 24.96
C GLY A 332 -15.50 -26.61 23.78
N VAL A 333 -15.97 -26.34 22.56
CA VAL A 333 -15.81 -27.16 21.36
C VAL A 333 -15.52 -26.27 20.14
N ILE A 334 -14.59 -26.71 19.31
CA ILE A 334 -14.10 -26.01 18.11
C ILE A 334 -15.10 -26.22 16.97
N SER A 335 -15.73 -25.16 16.48
CA SER A 335 -16.19 -25.07 15.08
C SER A 335 -16.51 -23.64 14.69
N VAL A 336 -15.47 -22.84 14.45
CA VAL A 336 -15.60 -21.68 13.54
C VAL A 336 -14.43 -21.71 12.58
N VAL A 337 -14.59 -22.45 11.49
CA VAL A 337 -13.70 -22.33 10.33
C VAL A 337 -14.13 -21.05 9.60
N VAL A 338 -13.51 -19.91 9.92
CA VAL A 338 -13.58 -18.73 9.05
C VAL A 338 -12.46 -18.85 8.03
N PRO A 339 -12.75 -19.07 6.73
CA PRO A 339 -11.72 -19.03 5.71
C PRO A 339 -11.30 -17.57 5.51
N TRP A 340 -10.22 -17.18 6.21
CA TRP A 340 -9.57 -15.86 6.20
C TRP A 340 -9.40 -15.29 4.77
N GLN A 341 -9.18 -16.14 3.78
CA GLN A 341 -8.92 -15.74 2.39
C GLN A 341 -10.15 -15.36 1.57
N ARG A 342 -11.37 -15.79 1.94
CA ARG A 342 -12.59 -15.51 1.14
C ARG A 342 -13.25 -14.17 1.49
N CYS A 343 -13.05 -13.65 2.70
CA CYS A 343 -13.66 -12.39 3.13
C CYS A 343 -12.95 -11.16 2.55
N MET A 344 -11.64 -11.21 2.30
CA MET A 344 -10.91 -10.07 1.74
C MET A 344 -10.89 -10.06 0.19
N MET A 345 -10.98 -11.23 -0.45
CA MET A 345 -10.84 -11.35 -1.93
C MET A 345 -12.15 -11.26 -2.72
N LYS A 346 -13.30 -11.11 -2.07
CA LYS A 346 -14.55 -10.78 -2.77
C LYS A 346 -14.76 -9.27 -2.67
N ALA A 347 -14.72 -8.58 -3.82
CA ALA A 347 -15.23 -7.22 -3.92
C ALA A 347 -16.62 -7.16 -3.27
N PRO A 348 -16.89 -6.18 -2.39
CA PRO A 348 -18.20 -6.06 -1.77
C PRO A 348 -19.23 -5.85 -2.87
N ARG A 349 -20.25 -6.70 -2.93
CA ARG A 349 -21.50 -6.34 -3.62
C ARG A 349 -22.05 -5.15 -2.84
N SER A 350 -22.32 -4.04 -3.54
CA SER A 350 -22.89 -2.81 -3.00
C SER A 350 -23.93 -3.12 -1.94
N ILE A 351 -23.72 -2.59 -0.72
CA ILE A 351 -24.73 -2.64 0.33
C ILE A 351 -25.88 -1.74 -0.12
N PRO A 352 -27.15 -2.18 -0.10
CA PRO A 352 -28.26 -1.30 -0.46
C PRO A 352 -28.29 -0.11 0.50
N ALA A 353 -28.23 1.09 -0.07
CA ALA A 353 -28.22 2.35 0.68
C ALA A 353 -29.35 2.40 1.71
N LEU A 354 -28.99 2.63 2.97
CA LEU A 354 -29.95 2.99 4.02
C LEU A 354 -30.57 4.33 3.64
N LYS A 355 -31.78 4.31 3.08
CA LYS A 355 -32.60 5.51 2.88
C LYS A 355 -32.83 6.15 4.24
N GLN A 356 -32.18 7.29 4.49
CA GLN A 356 -32.54 8.21 5.56
C GLN A 356 -34.02 8.59 5.38
N GLN A 357 -34.90 8.02 6.21
CA GLN A 357 -36.24 8.58 6.40
C GLN A 357 -36.07 9.90 7.15
N ARG A 358 -36.07 11.01 6.41
CA ARG A 358 -36.38 12.33 6.96
C ARG A 358 -37.83 12.30 7.44
N THR A 359 -38.04 12.20 8.74
CA THR A 359 -39.32 12.58 9.36
C THR A 359 -39.44 14.10 9.31
N ARG A 360 -40.57 14.56 8.78
CA ARG A 360 -41.03 15.96 8.86
C ARG A 360 -41.40 16.33 10.28
#